data_AF-A0A376W1Y9-F1
#
_entry.id   AF-A0A376W1Y9-F1
#
_cell.length_a   1.000
_cell.length_b   1.000
_cell.length_c   1.000
_cell.angle_alpha   90.00
_cell.angle_beta   90.00
_cell.angle_gamma   90.00
#
_symmetry.space_group_name_H-M   'P 1'
#
loop_
_entity.id
_entity.type
_entity.pdbx_description
1 polymer ?
#
loop_
_entity_poly.entity_id
_entity_poly.type
_entity_poly.pdbx_seq_one_letter_code
_entity_poly.pdbx_strand_id
1 'polypeptide(L)'
;MGVLFLFGAGASYGSGPCKPTNPPLGRDLLLKMREEGGIASTIEGDLLNCFIDDPEKGMIRFFEERNSDTTELLKQMCSYLANFTIDEGNTYIKLFKMLKKRKSICVATTNYDLLIEQAISSVGHLIQYCSSERIPKNIPVLKIHGSVNFIPRANIFNLRFEIPNDKSYAIFEGPIDIYDNAEKIINYCKSNTALSPAVAMYHPNKLFCTALHLLRTSKKIFKQKFQNHQKYSSLALK
;
A
#
# COMPACT_ATOMS: atom_id res chain seq x y z
N MET A 1 12.40 25.68 6.30
CA MET A 1 11.48 24.86 7.12
C MET A 1 10.84 23.81 6.23
N GLY A 2 10.96 22.52 6.57
CA GLY A 2 10.40 21.44 5.75
C GLY A 2 9.01 20.99 6.21
N VAL A 3 8.26 20.37 5.30
CA VAL A 3 6.88 19.92 5.55
C VAL A 3 6.79 18.40 5.37
N LEU A 4 6.20 17.71 6.35
CA LEU A 4 5.84 16.30 6.29
C LEU A 4 4.32 16.16 6.14
N PHE A 5 3.89 15.50 5.06
CA PHE A 5 2.50 15.09 4.87
C PHE A 5 2.34 13.62 5.22
N LEU A 6 1.27 13.27 5.92
CA LEU A 6 0.92 11.88 6.21
C LEU A 6 -0.51 11.59 5.72
N PHE A 7 -0.64 10.67 4.77
CA PHE A 7 -1.92 10.31 4.14
C PHE A 7 -2.39 8.92 4.55
N GLY A 8 -3.65 8.82 4.97
CA GLY A 8 -4.37 7.56 5.20
C GLY A 8 -5.37 7.21 4.09
N ALA A 9 -6.05 6.08 4.23
CA ALA A 9 -6.93 5.54 3.19
C ALA A 9 -8.06 6.50 2.82
N GLY A 10 -8.58 7.23 3.83
CA GLY A 10 -9.58 8.26 3.62
C GLY A 10 -9.11 9.43 2.74
N ALA A 11 -7.81 9.66 2.61
CA ALA A 11 -7.29 10.68 1.71
C ALA A 11 -7.36 10.22 0.25
N SER A 12 -7.10 8.94 -0.04
CA SER A 12 -7.30 8.36 -1.38
C SER A 12 -8.79 8.32 -1.74
N TYR A 13 -9.63 7.86 -0.82
CA TYR A 13 -11.09 7.86 -0.98
C TYR A 13 -11.62 9.29 -1.25
N GLY A 14 -11.19 10.28 -0.46
CA GLY A 14 -11.60 11.68 -0.59
C GLY A 14 -10.80 12.51 -1.60
N SER A 15 -9.92 11.90 -2.41
CA SER A 15 -9.02 12.66 -3.29
C SER A 15 -9.73 13.35 -4.47
N GLY A 16 -11.00 13.03 -4.71
CA GLY A 16 -11.77 13.53 -5.85
C GLY A 16 -11.70 12.57 -7.04
N PRO A 17 -11.87 13.04 -8.29
CA PRO A 17 -12.04 12.18 -9.45
C PRO A 17 -10.95 11.10 -9.61
N CYS A 18 -11.39 9.84 -9.72
CA CYS A 18 -10.59 8.65 -9.98
C CYS A 18 -11.39 7.68 -10.86
N LYS A 19 -10.69 6.83 -11.62
CA LYS A 19 -11.24 5.71 -12.38
C LYS A 19 -10.83 4.38 -11.75
N PRO A 20 -11.69 3.34 -11.77
CA PRO A 20 -13.10 3.38 -12.23
C PRO A 20 -14.00 4.18 -11.28
N THR A 21 -13.64 4.25 -10.01
CA THR A 21 -14.23 5.10 -8.97
C THR A 21 -13.13 5.48 -7.98
N ASN A 22 -13.46 6.15 -6.89
CA ASN A 22 -12.56 6.30 -5.75
C ASN A 22 -12.23 4.94 -5.11
N PRO A 23 -10.99 4.72 -4.64
CA PRO A 23 -10.64 3.51 -3.90
C PRO A 23 -11.51 3.37 -2.65
N PRO A 24 -12.09 2.17 -2.39
CA PRO A 24 -12.93 1.95 -1.23
C PRO A 24 -12.14 1.98 0.08
N LEU A 25 -12.84 2.19 1.20
CA LEU A 25 -12.29 2.05 2.54
C LEU A 25 -12.31 0.57 2.99
N GLY A 26 -11.66 0.24 4.11
CA GLY A 26 -11.39 -1.15 4.52
C GLY A 26 -12.60 -2.10 4.45
N ARG A 27 -13.76 -1.71 4.99
CA ARG A 27 -15.00 -2.52 4.94
C ARG A 27 -15.45 -2.77 3.50
N ASP A 28 -15.53 -1.72 2.71
CA ASP A 28 -16.04 -1.78 1.34
C ASP A 28 -15.03 -2.47 0.41
N LEU A 29 -13.74 -2.42 0.74
CA LEU A 29 -12.67 -3.06 -0.03
C LEU A 29 -12.88 -4.58 -0.07
N LEU A 30 -13.12 -5.23 1.07
CA LEU A 30 -13.38 -6.67 1.07
C LEU A 30 -14.63 -7.01 0.26
N LEU A 31 -15.72 -6.29 0.47
CA LEU A 31 -16.98 -6.53 -0.24
C LEU A 31 -16.81 -6.38 -1.75
N LYS A 32 -16.06 -5.37 -2.20
CA LYS A 32 -15.76 -5.17 -3.62
C LYS A 32 -14.86 -6.26 -4.19
N MET A 33 -13.83 -6.70 -3.46
CA MET A 33 -13.01 -7.84 -3.90
C MET A 33 -13.83 -9.13 -3.99
N ARG A 34 -14.82 -9.33 -3.10
CA ARG A 34 -15.74 -10.47 -3.16
C ARG A 34 -16.56 -10.50 -4.44
N GLU A 35 -17.00 -9.33 -4.93
CA GLU A 35 -17.72 -9.21 -6.21
C GLU A 35 -16.85 -9.67 -7.40
N GLU A 36 -15.52 -9.58 -7.30
CA GLU A 36 -14.57 -10.09 -8.31
C GLU A 36 -14.28 -11.59 -8.21
N GLY A 37 -14.77 -12.28 -7.17
CA GLY A 37 -14.51 -13.69 -6.92
C GLY A 37 -13.21 -13.97 -6.14
N GLY A 38 -12.49 -15.04 -6.51
CA GLY A 38 -11.19 -15.38 -5.96
C GLY A 38 -11.22 -15.82 -4.49
N ILE A 39 -10.14 -15.54 -3.76
CA ILE A 39 -10.03 -15.92 -2.34
C ILE A 39 -10.99 -15.11 -1.47
N ALA A 40 -11.20 -13.84 -1.79
CA ALA A 40 -12.11 -12.97 -1.06
C ALA A 40 -13.54 -13.54 -1.02
N SER A 41 -14.05 -14.08 -2.14
CA SER A 41 -15.41 -14.65 -2.21
C SER A 41 -15.60 -15.87 -1.30
N THR A 42 -14.52 -16.57 -0.94
CA THR A 42 -14.56 -17.71 -0.02
C THR A 42 -14.65 -17.33 1.47
N ILE A 43 -14.58 -16.03 1.80
CA ILE A 43 -14.66 -15.55 3.18
C ILE A 43 -16.14 -15.41 3.58
N GLU A 44 -16.68 -16.36 4.33
CA GLU A 44 -18.11 -16.43 4.65
C GLU A 44 -18.36 -16.53 6.16
N GLY A 45 -19.65 -16.52 6.56
CA GLY A 45 -20.07 -16.71 7.94
C GLY A 45 -19.51 -15.68 8.92
N ASP A 46 -19.09 -16.14 10.09
CA ASP A 46 -18.62 -15.28 11.18
C ASP A 46 -17.35 -14.51 10.83
N LEU A 47 -16.49 -15.07 9.98
CA LEU A 47 -15.27 -14.39 9.54
C LEU A 47 -15.62 -13.16 8.67
N LEU A 48 -16.59 -13.31 7.75
CA LEU A 48 -17.09 -12.19 6.94
C LEU A 48 -17.71 -11.11 7.82
N ASN A 49 -18.54 -11.49 8.79
CA ASN A 49 -19.15 -10.54 9.73
C ASN A 49 -18.06 -9.76 10.49
N CYS A 50 -17.01 -10.45 10.94
CA CYS A 50 -15.86 -9.82 11.60
C CYS A 50 -15.19 -8.77 10.72
N PHE A 51 -14.98 -9.04 9.43
CA PHE A 51 -14.45 -8.05 8.49
C PHE A 51 -15.37 -6.85 8.25
N ILE A 52 -16.69 -7.08 8.21
CA ILE A 52 -17.68 -6.01 7.99
C ILE A 52 -17.69 -5.05 9.18
N ASP A 53 -17.65 -5.61 10.39
CA ASP A 53 -17.69 -4.85 11.64
C ASP A 53 -16.37 -4.12 11.90
N ASP A 54 -15.25 -4.81 11.68
CA ASP A 54 -13.91 -4.31 11.97
C ASP A 54 -12.90 -4.95 10.98
N PRO A 55 -12.58 -4.28 9.86
CA PRO A 55 -11.69 -4.83 8.83
C PRO A 55 -10.32 -5.23 9.37
N GLU A 56 -9.83 -4.50 10.37
CA GLU A 56 -8.55 -4.74 11.02
C GLU A 56 -8.58 -6.03 11.83
N LYS A 57 -9.62 -6.25 12.65
CA LYS A 57 -9.83 -7.53 13.34
C LYS A 57 -10.11 -8.68 12.38
N GLY A 58 -10.85 -8.42 11.30
CA GLY A 58 -11.10 -9.39 10.25
C GLY A 58 -9.80 -9.91 9.64
N MET A 59 -8.84 -9.03 9.36
CA MET A 59 -7.51 -9.43 8.85
C MET A 59 -6.72 -10.28 9.86
N ILE A 60 -6.80 -9.95 11.16
CA ILE A 60 -6.17 -10.75 12.22
C ILE A 60 -6.78 -12.14 12.26
N ARG A 61 -8.10 -12.22 12.31
CA ARG A 61 -8.83 -13.49 12.37
C ARG A 61 -8.62 -14.33 11.11
N PHE A 62 -8.59 -13.71 9.93
CA PHE A 62 -8.26 -14.39 8.68
C PHE A 62 -6.86 -15.00 8.73
N PHE A 63 -5.89 -14.27 9.27
CA PHE A 63 -4.54 -14.78 9.42
C PHE A 63 -4.47 -15.98 10.38
N GLU A 64 -5.22 -15.95 11.48
CA GLU A 64 -5.26 -17.04 12.46
C GLU A 64 -5.98 -18.28 11.94
N GLU A 65 -7.10 -18.11 11.23
CA GLU A 65 -7.93 -19.22 10.74
C GLU A 65 -7.49 -19.74 9.36
N ARG A 66 -6.90 -18.88 8.52
CA ARG A 66 -6.62 -19.13 7.09
C ARG A 66 -5.24 -18.63 6.68
N ASN A 67 -4.26 -18.81 7.56
CA ASN A 67 -2.89 -18.36 7.41
C ASN A 67 -2.28 -18.60 6.01
N SER A 68 -2.42 -19.81 5.48
CA SER A 68 -1.87 -20.23 4.19
C SER A 68 -2.51 -19.56 2.97
N ASP A 69 -3.68 -18.94 3.14
CA ASP A 69 -4.38 -18.17 2.11
C ASP A 69 -4.02 -16.67 2.14
N THR A 70 -3.23 -16.21 3.12
CA THR A 70 -2.86 -14.79 3.32
C THR A 70 -2.22 -14.19 2.07
N THR A 71 -1.25 -14.90 1.48
CA THR A 71 -0.58 -14.40 0.27
C THR A 71 -1.56 -14.18 -0.88
N GLU A 72 -2.52 -15.08 -1.06
CA GLU A 72 -3.50 -14.97 -2.14
C GLU A 72 -4.45 -13.79 -1.88
N LEU A 73 -4.85 -13.57 -0.63
CA LEU A 73 -5.66 -12.40 -0.27
C LEU A 73 -4.90 -11.09 -0.54
N LEU A 74 -3.62 -11.05 -0.20
CA LEU A 74 -2.77 -9.89 -0.49
C LEU A 74 -2.57 -9.67 -1.99
N LYS A 75 -2.41 -10.75 -2.78
CA LYS A 75 -2.32 -10.66 -4.25
C LYS A 75 -3.62 -10.10 -4.84
N GLN A 76 -4.78 -10.61 -4.42
CA GLN A 76 -6.07 -10.11 -4.87
C GLN A 76 -6.25 -8.63 -4.50
N MET A 77 -5.91 -8.24 -3.26
CA MET A 77 -5.95 -6.85 -2.82
C MET A 77 -5.03 -5.95 -3.65
N CYS A 78 -3.80 -6.39 -3.93
CA CYS A 78 -2.87 -5.62 -4.75
C CYS A 78 -3.36 -5.47 -6.18
N SER A 79 -3.90 -6.54 -6.79
CA SER A 79 -4.51 -6.51 -8.12
C SER A 79 -5.68 -5.53 -8.16
N TYR A 80 -6.57 -5.57 -7.16
CA TYR A 80 -7.72 -4.68 -7.08
C TYR A 80 -7.29 -3.21 -6.97
N LEU A 81 -6.38 -2.91 -6.04
CA LEU A 81 -5.91 -1.54 -5.79
C LEU A 81 -5.06 -0.97 -6.94
N ALA A 82 -4.42 -1.82 -7.75
CA ALA A 82 -3.67 -1.40 -8.92
C ALA A 82 -4.56 -0.83 -10.05
N ASN A 83 -5.86 -1.15 -10.07
CA ASN A 83 -6.79 -0.64 -11.08
C ASN A 83 -7.13 0.85 -10.92
N PHE A 84 -6.89 1.44 -9.75
CA PHE A 84 -7.27 2.83 -9.51
C PHE A 84 -6.31 3.82 -10.16
N THR A 85 -6.89 4.73 -10.95
CA THR A 85 -6.16 5.79 -11.64
C THR A 85 -6.75 7.15 -11.27
N ILE A 86 -5.91 8.15 -11.00
CA ILE A 86 -6.37 9.53 -10.83
C ILE A 86 -7.01 10.05 -12.13
N ASP A 87 -8.03 10.89 -12.02
CA ASP A 87 -8.61 11.57 -13.17
C ASP A 87 -8.40 13.09 -13.08
N GLU A 88 -8.76 13.79 -14.15
CA GLU A 88 -8.69 15.25 -14.18
C GLU A 88 -9.47 15.86 -13.01
N GLY A 89 -8.87 16.87 -12.37
CA GLY A 89 -9.48 17.55 -11.22
C GLY A 89 -9.17 16.91 -9.86
N ASN A 90 -8.50 15.75 -9.80
CA ASN A 90 -8.07 15.13 -8.55
C ASN A 90 -7.25 16.10 -7.67
N THR A 91 -7.55 16.11 -6.37
CA THR A 91 -6.99 17.05 -5.40
C THR A 91 -5.50 16.85 -5.19
N TYR A 92 -4.99 15.62 -5.31
CA TYR A 92 -3.56 15.38 -5.26
C TYR A 92 -2.81 16.09 -6.39
N ILE A 93 -3.40 16.19 -7.59
CA ILE A 93 -2.79 16.96 -8.70
C ILE A 93 -2.66 18.43 -8.30
N LYS A 94 -3.71 19.02 -7.72
CA LYS A 94 -3.70 20.42 -7.25
C LYS A 94 -2.64 20.61 -6.18
N LEU A 95 -2.57 19.70 -5.21
CA LEU A 95 -1.57 19.72 -4.15
C LEU A 95 -0.15 19.68 -4.73
N PHE A 96 0.16 18.72 -5.59
CA PHE A 96 1.51 18.59 -6.13
C PHE A 96 1.88 19.70 -7.11
N LYS A 97 0.91 20.32 -7.81
CA LYS A 97 1.14 21.57 -8.55
C LYS A 97 1.64 22.70 -7.65
N MET A 98 1.12 22.80 -6.42
CA MET A 98 1.56 23.80 -5.42
C MET A 98 2.91 23.42 -4.78
N LEU A 99 3.13 22.13 -4.52
CA LEU A 99 4.32 21.65 -3.81
C LEU A 99 5.55 21.46 -4.71
N LYS A 100 5.38 21.37 -6.04
CA LYS A 100 6.47 20.99 -6.96
C LYS A 100 7.72 21.87 -6.86
N LYS A 101 7.60 23.15 -6.50
CA LYS A 101 8.75 24.07 -6.31
C LYS A 101 9.36 24.06 -4.90
N ARG A 102 8.73 23.41 -3.91
CA ARG A 102 9.20 23.40 -2.51
C ARG A 102 10.39 22.45 -2.32
N LYS A 103 11.55 23.00 -1.96
CA LYS A 103 12.78 22.20 -1.76
C LYS A 103 12.69 21.17 -0.64
N SER A 104 11.93 21.45 0.43
CA SER A 104 11.87 20.60 1.63
C SER A 104 10.45 20.08 1.86
N ILE A 105 10.13 18.99 1.18
CA ILE A 105 8.87 18.24 1.33
C ILE A 105 9.17 16.76 1.46
N CYS A 106 8.41 16.08 2.32
CA CYS A 106 8.38 14.63 2.41
C CYS A 106 6.92 14.19 2.50
N VAL A 107 6.56 13.22 1.67
CA VAL A 107 5.23 12.61 1.70
C VAL A 107 5.37 11.23 2.33
N ALA A 108 4.52 10.92 3.30
CA ALA A 108 4.38 9.59 3.86
C ALA A 108 2.94 9.12 3.70
N THR A 109 2.74 7.82 3.48
CA THR A 109 1.39 7.27 3.37
C THR A 109 1.33 5.84 3.89
N THR A 110 0.21 5.52 4.53
CA THR A 110 -0.18 4.15 4.89
C THR A 110 -0.88 3.43 3.75
N ASN A 111 -1.12 4.09 2.61
CA ASN A 111 -1.91 3.56 1.51
C ASN A 111 -1.05 2.71 0.59
N TYR A 112 -1.62 1.59 0.15
CA TYR A 112 -0.98 0.68 -0.79
C TYR A 112 -1.11 1.16 -2.25
N ASP A 113 -2.19 1.88 -2.58
CA ASP A 113 -2.51 2.40 -3.92
C ASP A 113 -1.44 3.36 -4.48
N LEU A 114 -1.53 3.72 -5.76
CA LEU A 114 -0.54 4.56 -6.44
C LEU A 114 -1.04 5.98 -6.75
N LEU A 115 -2.12 6.46 -6.14
CA LEU A 115 -2.74 7.73 -6.54
C LEU A 115 -1.83 8.94 -6.27
N ILE A 116 -1.07 8.90 -5.19
CA ILE A 116 -0.09 9.95 -4.85
C ILE A 116 1.02 9.99 -5.90
N GLU A 117 1.54 8.81 -6.25
CA GLU A 117 2.60 8.61 -7.24
C GLU A 117 2.15 9.08 -8.62
N GLN A 118 0.95 8.70 -9.05
CA GLN A 118 0.37 9.18 -10.31
C GLN A 118 0.22 10.71 -10.31
N ALA A 119 -0.15 11.33 -9.18
CA ALA A 119 -0.30 12.77 -9.09
C ALA A 119 1.05 13.50 -9.11
N ILE A 120 2.11 12.90 -8.56
CA ILE A 120 3.49 13.40 -8.67
C ILE A 120 3.95 13.33 -10.14
N SER A 121 3.73 12.21 -10.80
CA SER A 121 4.08 12.01 -12.20
C SER A 121 3.36 12.99 -13.13
N SER A 122 2.05 13.22 -12.91
CA SER A 122 1.26 14.14 -13.75
C SER A 122 1.70 15.61 -13.67
N VAL A 123 2.46 15.98 -12.63
CA VAL A 123 3.07 17.32 -12.52
C VAL A 123 4.55 17.35 -12.96
N GLY A 124 4.99 16.33 -13.68
CA GLY A 124 6.31 16.23 -14.31
C GLY A 124 7.45 15.94 -13.33
N HIS A 125 7.17 15.24 -12.23
CA HIS A 125 8.16 14.85 -11.23
C HIS A 125 8.28 13.34 -11.15
N LEU A 126 9.46 12.87 -10.76
CA LEU A 126 9.72 11.45 -10.48
C LEU A 126 9.46 11.15 -9.00
N ILE A 127 9.16 9.89 -8.70
CA ILE A 127 8.99 9.42 -7.33
C ILE A 127 10.35 8.97 -6.80
N GLN A 128 10.65 9.36 -5.57
CA GLN A 128 11.82 8.88 -4.84
C GLN A 128 11.35 8.11 -3.61
N TYR A 129 11.42 6.79 -3.67
CA TYR A 129 11.12 5.95 -2.52
C TYR A 129 12.31 5.89 -1.55
N CYS A 130 12.04 5.47 -0.31
CA CYS A 130 13.06 5.12 0.69
C CYS A 130 14.05 6.25 1.04
N SER A 131 13.68 7.50 0.77
CA SER A 131 14.41 8.67 1.21
C SER A 131 13.42 9.75 1.60
N SER A 132 13.89 10.69 2.41
CA SER A 132 13.15 11.90 2.78
C SER A 132 13.87 13.18 2.33
N GLU A 133 15.02 13.03 1.69
CA GLU A 133 15.78 14.13 1.13
C GLU A 133 15.47 14.24 -0.35
N ARG A 134 14.90 15.38 -0.72
CA ARG A 134 14.45 15.64 -2.07
C ARG A 134 15.65 15.89 -2.99
N ILE A 135 15.81 15.02 -3.99
CA ILE A 135 16.69 15.31 -5.14
C ILE A 135 15.95 16.14 -6.21
N PRO A 136 16.65 16.92 -7.05
CA PRO A 136 16.02 17.70 -8.10
C PRO A 136 15.10 16.86 -8.99
N LYS A 137 13.93 17.41 -9.36
CA LYS A 137 12.87 16.73 -10.14
C LYS A 137 12.20 15.52 -9.49
N ASN A 138 12.58 15.11 -8.28
CA ASN A 138 11.91 14.03 -7.58
C ASN A 138 11.08 14.55 -6.40
N ILE A 139 10.09 13.78 -5.96
CA ILE A 139 9.35 14.00 -4.72
C ILE A 139 9.52 12.76 -3.83
N PRO A 140 10.03 12.92 -2.59
CA PRO A 140 10.17 11.80 -1.65
C PRO A 140 8.82 11.26 -1.18
N VAL A 141 8.61 9.94 -1.33
CA VAL A 141 7.41 9.23 -0.88
C VAL A 141 7.81 8.03 0.00
N LEU A 142 7.34 8.03 1.24
CA LEU A 142 7.54 6.97 2.22
C LEU A 142 6.29 6.08 2.31
N LYS A 143 6.39 4.86 1.77
CA LYS A 143 5.33 3.84 1.80
C LYS A 143 5.49 2.97 3.06
N ILE A 144 4.94 3.43 4.19
CA ILE A 144 5.23 2.82 5.51
C ILE A 144 4.54 1.47 5.73
N HIS A 145 3.49 1.17 4.95
CA HIS A 145 2.84 -0.15 4.90
C HIS A 145 3.19 -0.91 3.62
N GLY A 146 4.09 -0.39 2.79
CA GLY A 146 4.41 -0.98 1.49
C GLY A 146 3.50 -0.48 0.37
N SER A 147 3.61 -1.11 -0.79
CA SER A 147 3.00 -0.62 -2.01
C SER A 147 2.65 -1.77 -2.94
N VAL A 148 1.56 -1.62 -3.70
CA VAL A 148 1.15 -2.61 -4.70
C VAL A 148 2.20 -2.80 -5.82
N ASN A 149 3.06 -1.81 -6.05
CA ASN A 149 4.09 -1.85 -7.09
C ASN A 149 5.47 -2.28 -6.62
N PHE A 150 5.63 -2.71 -5.37
CA PHE A 150 6.89 -3.23 -4.85
C PHE A 150 6.93 -4.74 -5.06
N ILE A 151 7.49 -5.19 -6.19
CA ILE A 151 7.44 -6.58 -6.61
C ILE A 151 8.70 -7.32 -6.15
N PRO A 152 8.60 -8.40 -5.35
CA PRO A 152 9.76 -9.21 -4.98
C PRO A 152 10.44 -9.78 -6.23
N ARG A 153 11.75 -9.58 -6.34
CA ARG A 153 12.55 -10.19 -7.41
C ARG A 153 12.93 -11.62 -7.02
N ALA A 154 11.93 -12.50 -7.08
CA ALA A 154 12.08 -13.93 -6.82
C ALA A 154 11.08 -14.74 -7.63
N ASN A 155 11.52 -15.92 -8.06
CA ASN A 155 10.75 -16.86 -8.88
C ASN A 155 10.39 -18.07 -8.02
N ILE A 156 9.36 -17.92 -7.19
CA ILE A 156 8.84 -18.98 -6.33
C ILE A 156 7.42 -19.27 -6.78
N PHE A 157 7.13 -20.49 -7.20
CA PHE A 157 5.83 -20.87 -7.77
C PHE A 157 5.26 -22.08 -7.08
N ASN A 158 3.93 -22.23 -7.15
CA ASN A 158 3.20 -23.43 -6.70
C ASN A 158 3.50 -23.83 -5.24
N LEU A 159 3.76 -22.84 -4.38
CA LEU A 159 4.01 -23.03 -2.95
C LEU A 159 3.03 -22.17 -2.15
N ARG A 160 2.62 -22.71 -0.99
CA ARG A 160 1.90 -21.97 0.04
C ARG A 160 2.76 -21.97 1.30
N PHE A 161 2.74 -20.86 2.02
CA PHE A 161 3.52 -20.68 3.22
C PHE A 161 2.59 -20.62 4.42
N GLU A 162 2.93 -21.34 5.48
CA GLU A 162 2.41 -21.04 6.81
C GLU A 162 3.38 -20.10 7.51
N ILE A 163 2.87 -18.93 7.88
CA ILE A 163 3.61 -17.88 8.60
C ILE A 163 3.45 -18.15 10.10
N PRO A 164 4.56 -18.33 10.86
CA PRO A 164 4.50 -18.50 12.30
C PRO A 164 3.83 -17.31 13.01
N ASN A 165 2.96 -17.57 13.98
CA ASN A 165 2.19 -16.54 14.71
C ASN A 165 3.03 -15.68 15.66
N ASP A 166 4.25 -16.09 15.99
CA ASP A 166 4.99 -15.65 17.17
C ASP A 166 6.06 -14.56 16.91
N LYS A 167 6.41 -14.24 15.64
CA LYS A 167 7.41 -13.18 15.35
C LYS A 167 7.14 -12.47 14.01
N SER A 168 7.66 -11.25 13.88
CA SER A 168 7.64 -10.48 12.63
C SER A 168 8.57 -11.11 11.58
N TYR A 169 8.11 -12.17 10.93
CA TYR A 169 8.84 -12.82 9.84
C TYR A 169 8.42 -12.23 8.48
N ALA A 170 9.38 -12.21 7.56
CA ALA A 170 9.08 -12.12 6.14
C ALA A 170 9.18 -13.50 5.53
N ILE A 171 8.20 -13.86 4.70
CA ILE A 171 8.25 -15.08 3.87
C ILE A 171 9.48 -15.00 2.96
N PHE A 172 9.78 -13.79 2.46
CA PHE A 172 10.94 -13.53 1.61
C PHE A 172 11.59 -12.19 1.93
N GLU A 173 12.91 -12.23 2.13
CA GLU A 173 13.76 -11.04 2.24
C GLU A 173 14.71 -10.99 1.04
N GLY A 174 14.56 -9.99 0.19
CA GLY A 174 15.38 -9.86 -1.00
C GLY A 174 15.09 -8.59 -1.79
N PRO A 175 15.74 -8.42 -2.96
CA PRO A 175 15.55 -7.25 -3.80
C PRO A 175 14.11 -7.14 -4.30
N ILE A 176 13.67 -5.91 -4.55
CA ILE A 176 12.39 -5.62 -5.19
C ILE A 176 12.58 -4.88 -6.51
N ASP A 177 11.65 -5.08 -7.43
CA ASP A 177 11.44 -4.27 -8.61
C ASP A 177 10.28 -3.30 -8.37
N ILE A 178 10.42 -2.08 -8.88
CA ILE A 178 9.37 -1.06 -8.82
C ILE A 178 8.65 -1.06 -10.15
N TYR A 179 7.41 -1.53 -10.17
CA TYR A 179 6.60 -1.50 -11.39
C TYR A 179 5.95 -0.12 -11.56
N ASP A 180 5.82 0.31 -12.80
CA ASP A 180 5.31 1.61 -13.22
C ASP A 180 3.95 1.53 -13.95
N ASN A 181 3.48 0.32 -14.23
CA ASN A 181 2.25 0.06 -14.96
C ASN A 181 1.35 -0.91 -14.17
N ALA A 182 0.08 -0.52 -14.01
CA ALA A 182 -0.97 -1.31 -13.38
C ALA A 182 -1.10 -2.73 -13.99
N GLU A 183 -1.03 -2.87 -15.31
CA GLU A 183 -1.16 -4.14 -16.01
C GLU A 183 -0.07 -5.13 -15.57
N LYS A 184 1.18 -4.69 -15.43
CA LYS A 184 2.28 -5.55 -14.96
C LYS A 184 2.05 -6.00 -13.53
N ILE A 185 1.55 -5.12 -12.67
CA ILE A 185 1.24 -5.43 -11.26
C ILE A 185 0.11 -6.45 -11.18
N ILE A 186 -0.96 -6.24 -11.95
CA ILE A 186 -2.11 -7.14 -12.03
C ILE A 186 -1.69 -8.51 -12.56
N ASN A 187 -0.90 -8.55 -13.64
CA ASN A 187 -0.40 -9.79 -14.22
C ASN A 187 0.50 -10.56 -13.23
N TYR A 188 1.35 -9.86 -12.47
CA TYR A 188 2.12 -10.47 -11.39
C TYR A 188 1.20 -11.09 -10.34
N CYS A 189 0.21 -10.33 -9.86
CA CYS A 189 -0.73 -10.79 -8.84
C CYS A 189 -1.63 -11.95 -9.32
N LYS A 190 -1.92 -12.05 -10.61
CA LYS A 190 -2.70 -13.17 -11.20
C LYS A 190 -1.85 -14.38 -11.56
N SER A 191 -0.53 -14.29 -11.47
CA SER A 191 0.37 -15.41 -11.77
C SER A 191 0.40 -16.44 -10.64
N ASN A 192 0.99 -17.60 -10.93
CA ASN A 192 1.19 -18.70 -9.97
C ASN A 192 2.34 -18.45 -8.98
N THR A 193 2.83 -17.21 -8.87
CA THR A 193 3.82 -16.82 -7.87
C THR A 193 3.28 -17.07 -6.46
N ALA A 194 4.15 -17.59 -5.60
CA ALA A 194 3.92 -17.83 -4.19
C ALA A 194 4.17 -16.58 -3.33
N LEU A 195 4.51 -15.45 -3.94
CA LEU A 195 4.80 -14.18 -3.26
C LEU A 195 3.84 -13.09 -3.69
N SER A 196 3.35 -12.30 -2.73
CA SER A 196 2.63 -11.07 -3.00
C SER A 196 3.60 -9.91 -3.22
N PRO A 197 3.14 -8.78 -3.80
CA PRO A 197 3.84 -7.51 -3.64
C PRO A 197 4.16 -7.21 -2.17
N ALA A 198 5.17 -6.36 -1.93
CA ALA A 198 5.63 -5.98 -0.61
C ALA A 198 4.67 -5.01 0.05
N VAL A 199 3.60 -5.57 0.59
CA VAL A 199 2.57 -4.93 1.40
C VAL A 199 2.54 -5.55 2.80
N ALA A 200 2.29 -4.72 3.80
CA ALA A 200 2.06 -5.16 5.17
C ALA A 200 0.62 -5.65 5.32
N MET A 201 0.47 -6.81 5.94
CA MET A 201 -0.84 -7.24 6.42
C MET A 201 -1.19 -6.46 7.69
N TYR A 202 -2.48 -6.14 7.86
CA TYR A 202 -2.95 -5.57 9.11
C TYR A 202 -2.94 -6.63 10.21
N HIS A 203 -1.94 -6.56 11.09
CA HIS A 203 -1.76 -7.46 12.22
C HIS A 203 -1.00 -6.70 13.33
N PRO A 204 -1.24 -6.94 14.63
CA PRO A 204 -0.54 -6.26 15.72
C PRO A 204 0.98 -6.40 15.62
N ASN A 205 1.46 -7.59 15.22
CA ASN A 205 2.88 -7.87 14.97
C ASN A 205 3.41 -7.28 13.65
N LYS A 206 2.55 -6.58 12.88
CA LYS A 206 2.81 -6.01 11.54
C LYS A 206 3.57 -7.00 10.67
N LEU A 207 2.88 -8.08 10.30
CA LEU A 207 3.44 -9.15 9.49
C LEU A 207 3.64 -8.63 8.07
N PHE A 208 4.86 -8.79 7.58
CA PHE A 208 5.23 -8.38 6.24
C PHE A 208 5.50 -9.64 5.45
N CYS A 209 4.75 -9.89 4.39
CA CYS A 209 5.01 -11.09 3.62
C CYS A 209 6.36 -10.99 2.89
N THR A 210 6.74 -9.80 2.42
CA THR A 210 7.97 -9.61 1.63
C THR A 210 8.66 -8.26 1.89
N ALA A 211 9.99 -8.24 1.69
CA ALA A 211 10.86 -7.05 1.69
C ALA A 211 10.83 -6.17 2.96
N LEU A 212 11.06 -6.80 4.11
CA LEU A 212 11.00 -6.18 5.43
C LEU A 212 12.01 -5.05 5.61
N HIS A 213 13.21 -5.15 5.02
CA HIS A 213 14.25 -4.12 5.13
C HIS A 213 13.80 -2.78 4.54
N LEU A 214 13.17 -2.80 3.35
CA LEU A 214 12.70 -1.59 2.69
C LEU A 214 11.63 -0.86 3.51
N LEU A 215 10.72 -1.65 4.09
CA LEU A 215 9.63 -1.14 4.92
C LEU A 215 10.13 -0.64 6.27
N ARG A 216 11.09 -1.34 6.88
CA ARG A 216 11.79 -0.87 8.09
C ARG A 216 12.55 0.43 7.83
N THR A 217 13.23 0.57 6.69
CA THR A 217 13.92 1.79 6.30
C THR A 217 12.95 2.95 6.12
N SER A 218 11.84 2.76 5.40
CA SER A 218 10.79 3.77 5.25
C SER A 218 10.20 4.20 6.61
N LYS A 219 9.93 3.24 7.50
CA LYS A 219 9.45 3.51 8.88
C LYS A 219 10.48 4.26 9.72
N LYS A 220 11.77 3.90 9.63
CA LYS A 220 12.86 4.57 10.35
C LYS A 220 12.99 6.02 9.91
N ILE A 221 13.01 6.27 8.61
CA ILE A 221 13.08 7.62 8.04
C ILE A 221 11.84 8.42 8.45
N PHE A 222 10.64 7.83 8.38
CA PHE A 222 9.42 8.47 8.85
C PHE A 222 9.51 8.86 10.32
N LYS A 223 9.95 7.96 11.22
CA LYS A 223 10.11 8.24 12.65
C LYS A 223 11.09 9.39 12.89
N GLN A 224 12.23 9.39 12.21
CA GLN A 224 13.20 10.47 12.30
C GLN A 224 12.62 11.82 11.84
N LYS A 225 11.89 11.84 10.71
CA LYS A 225 11.25 13.06 10.22
C LYS A 225 10.14 13.53 11.15
N PHE A 226 9.30 12.62 11.64
CA PHE A 226 8.24 12.94 12.58
C PHE A 226 8.78 13.59 13.86
N GLN A 227 9.90 13.10 14.39
CA GLN A 227 10.57 13.68 15.56
C GLN A 227 11.20 15.06 15.28
N ASN A 228 11.69 15.29 14.06
CA ASN A 228 12.45 16.50 13.70
C ASN A 228 11.59 17.64 13.12
N HIS A 229 10.32 17.42 12.81
CA HIS A 229 9.45 18.44 12.21
C HIS A 229 8.55 19.12 13.24
N GLN A 230 8.58 20.46 13.28
CA GLN A 230 7.69 21.29 14.10
C GLN A 230 6.26 21.44 13.52
N LYS A 231 6.03 21.07 12.25
CA LYS A 231 4.71 21.06 11.60
C LYS A 231 4.51 19.77 10.80
N TYR A 232 3.44 19.04 11.10
CA TYR A 232 2.96 17.91 10.33
C TYR A 232 1.49 18.13 9.96
N SER A 233 1.07 17.55 8.83
CA SER A 233 -0.35 17.51 8.44
C SER A 233 -0.73 16.06 8.22
N SER A 234 -1.61 15.54 9.09
CA SER A 234 -2.24 14.24 8.92
C SER A 234 -3.58 14.41 8.19
N LEU A 235 -3.78 13.64 7.12
CA LEU A 235 -5.02 13.62 6.37
C LEU A 235 -5.63 12.22 6.41
N ALA A 236 -6.80 12.13 7.05
CA ALA A 236 -7.70 10.99 7.03
C ALA A 236 -7.05 9.63 7.37
N LEU A 237 -6.40 9.59 8.54
CA LEU A 237 -5.90 8.39 9.22
C LEU A 237 -7.02 7.75 10.05
N LYS A 238 -8.04 7.23 9.40
CA LYS A 238 -9.04 6.37 10.05
C LYS A 238 -8.87 4.97 9.52
#